data_AF-F2KRA5-F1
#
_entry.id   AF-F2KRA5-F1
#
_cell.length_a   1.000
_cell.length_b   1.000
_cell.length_c   1.000
_cell.angle_alpha   90.00
_cell.angle_beta   90.00
_cell.angle_gamma   90.00
#
_symmetry.space_group_name_H-M   'P 1'
#
loop_
_entity.id
_entity.type
_entity.pdbx_description
1 polymer ?
#
loop_
_entity_poly.entity_id
_entity_poly.type
_entity_poly.pdbx_seq_one_letter_code
_entity_poly.pdbx_strand_id
1 'polypeptide(L)'
;MKYAAEKAVIAIAAIMGFGIIGISLISMYNDFVNGKDLPYLLIDFLFFSFGTVLAGGSLRLYKRLVMLSVVTESAFEDVIYARLRPVLEEIAYGTAEVNEVKTRIVNLEKKLEKMEEELVRPVEISVPSPESIVLRKTAFYMRTVVVAMFFFGAYLFLLNYNLPYEPYLYTLLYILWWFFVTKEFNLFHRIEAWVVLGIPVLLVPAGTIILRATIGLVPLMGLIFLTVVLYAYLYYLYAKTLSVEEVEKVSTNGYRRENFLYAKTKETCRKLVEWFRGL
;
A
#
# COMPACT_ATOMS: atom_id res chain seq x y z
N MET A 1 15.18 5.53 -3.66
CA MET A 1 14.66 4.82 -2.47
C MET A 1 13.72 3.63 -2.78
N LYS A 2 12.86 3.66 -3.80
CA LYS A 2 11.90 2.57 -4.12
C LYS A 2 12.54 1.17 -4.28
N TYR A 3 13.70 1.09 -4.94
CA TYR A 3 14.43 -0.17 -5.14
C TYR A 3 15.03 -0.77 -3.86
N ALA A 4 15.24 0.02 -2.80
CA ALA A 4 15.81 -0.49 -1.55
C ALA A 4 14.80 -1.35 -0.77
N ALA A 5 13.53 -0.95 -0.77
CA ALA A 5 12.45 -1.70 -0.12
C ALA A 5 12.18 -3.03 -0.85
N GLU A 6 12.16 -3.03 -2.19
CA GLU A 6 11.96 -4.25 -2.98
C GLU A 6 13.12 -5.24 -2.82
N LYS A 7 14.37 -4.74 -2.78
CA LYS A 7 15.55 -5.57 -2.48
C LYS A 7 15.48 -6.16 -1.08
N ALA A 8 15.02 -5.41 -0.08
CA ALA A 8 14.86 -5.89 1.29
C ALA A 8 13.80 -7.00 1.41
N VAL A 9 12.65 -6.83 0.75
CA VAL A 9 11.57 -7.83 0.74
C VAL A 9 12.04 -9.14 0.10
N ILE A 10 12.80 -9.05 -1.00
CA ILE A 10 13.34 -10.24 -1.69
C ILE A 10 14.42 -10.92 -0.85
N ALA A 11 15.28 -10.16 -0.18
CA ALA A 11 16.28 -10.71 0.74
C ALA A 11 15.63 -11.45 1.92
N ILE A 12 14.58 -10.87 2.52
CA ILE A 12 13.83 -11.49 3.61
C ILE A 12 13.14 -12.78 3.12
N ALA A 13 12.50 -12.75 1.95
CA ALA A 13 11.85 -13.93 1.36
C ALA A 13 12.86 -15.05 1.05
N ALA A 14 14.06 -14.70 0.58
CA ALA A 14 15.14 -15.66 0.36
C ALA A 14 15.60 -16.31 1.67
N ILE A 15 15.84 -15.51 2.71
CA ILE A 15 16.27 -16.00 4.03
C ILE A 15 15.21 -16.92 4.64
N MET A 16 13.93 -16.55 4.56
CA MET A 16 12.84 -17.42 5.02
C MET A 16 12.77 -18.73 4.21
N GLY A 17 12.91 -18.66 2.88
CA GLY A 17 12.93 -19.84 2.02
C GLY A 17 14.05 -20.82 2.39
N PHE A 18 15.27 -20.32 2.56
CA PHE A 18 16.41 -21.13 3.02
C PHE A 18 16.22 -21.67 4.45
N GLY A 19 15.61 -20.88 5.34
CA GLY A 19 15.28 -21.33 6.70
C GLY A 19 14.30 -22.50 6.70
N ILE A 20 13.24 -22.42 5.88
CA ILE A 20 12.25 -23.50 5.74
C ILE A 20 12.90 -24.76 5.16
N ILE A 21 13.76 -24.63 4.15
CA ILE A 21 14.52 -25.77 3.58
C ILE A 21 15.39 -26.41 4.66
N GLY A 22 16.12 -25.62 5.44
CA GLY A 22 16.99 -26.13 6.51
C GLY A 22 16.22 -26.87 7.60
N ILE A 23 15.12 -26.29 8.10
CA ILE A 23 14.26 -26.89 9.13
C ILE A 23 13.62 -28.18 8.59
N SER A 24 13.13 -28.15 7.34
CA SER A 24 12.51 -29.30 6.69
C SER A 24 13.50 -30.46 6.50
N LEU A 25 14.75 -30.19 6.12
CA LEU A 25 15.78 -31.23 6.01
C LEU A 25 16.13 -31.87 7.36
N ILE A 26 16.20 -31.06 8.42
CA ILE A 26 16.45 -31.55 9.79
C ILE A 26 15.27 -32.40 10.28
N SER A 27 14.04 -31.95 10.04
CA SER A 27 12.81 -32.68 10.38
C SER A 27 12.76 -34.02 9.64
N MET A 28 12.99 -34.00 8.32
CA MET A 28 12.98 -35.19 7.47
C MET A 28 14.04 -36.22 7.88
N TYR A 29 15.24 -35.76 8.25
CA TYR A 29 16.30 -36.62 8.77
C TYR A 29 15.91 -37.27 10.10
N ASN A 30 15.34 -36.48 11.02
CA ASN A 30 14.92 -36.97 12.32
C ASN A 30 13.76 -37.98 12.19
N ASP A 31 12.80 -37.73 11.30
CA ASP A 31 11.67 -38.61 11.08
C ASP A 31 12.07 -39.91 10.37
N PHE A 32 13.07 -39.86 9.50
CA PHE A 32 13.68 -41.04 8.87
C PHE A 32 14.45 -41.91 9.88
N VAL A 33 15.27 -41.31 10.75
CA VAL A 33 16.05 -42.04 11.77
C VAL A 33 15.15 -42.67 12.83
N ASN A 34 14.06 -42.01 13.20
CA ASN A 34 13.10 -42.52 14.17
C ASN A 34 12.10 -43.53 13.58
N GLY A 35 12.22 -43.87 12.29
CA GLY A 35 11.36 -44.86 11.62
C GLY A 35 9.89 -44.49 11.63
N LYS A 36 9.56 -43.20 11.58
CA LYS A 36 8.16 -42.73 11.60
C LYS A 36 7.43 -43.09 10.31
N ASP A 37 6.12 -43.20 10.42
CA ASP A 37 5.25 -43.57 9.31
C ASP A 37 5.38 -42.62 8.10
N LEU A 38 5.17 -43.20 6.91
CA LEU A 38 5.22 -42.53 5.60
C LEU A 38 4.52 -41.15 5.48
N PRO A 39 3.36 -40.88 6.13
CA PRO A 39 2.73 -39.56 6.05
C PRO A 39 3.55 -38.41 6.64
N TYR A 40 4.38 -38.64 7.66
CA TYR A 40 5.22 -37.59 8.26
C TYR A 40 6.33 -37.14 7.30
N LEU A 41 6.96 -38.11 6.64
CA LEU A 41 7.93 -37.89 5.57
C LEU A 41 7.33 -37.09 4.38
N LEU A 42 6.07 -37.34 4.06
CA LEU A 42 5.36 -36.67 2.97
C LEU A 42 5.08 -35.19 3.30
N ILE A 43 4.76 -34.89 4.57
CA ILE A 43 4.59 -33.52 5.06
C ILE A 43 5.92 -32.76 4.99
N ASP A 44 7.01 -33.37 5.47
CA ASP A 44 8.35 -32.77 5.40
C ASP A 44 8.78 -32.49 3.96
N PHE A 45 8.50 -33.42 3.05
CA PHE A 45 8.78 -33.25 1.62
C PHE A 45 7.96 -32.11 0.99
N LEU A 46 6.72 -31.92 1.43
CA LEU A 46 5.87 -30.82 0.97
C LEU A 46 6.45 -29.47 1.42
N PHE A 47 6.89 -29.35 2.68
CA PHE A 47 7.58 -28.15 3.17
C PHE A 47 8.91 -27.90 2.47
N PHE A 48 9.67 -28.96 2.15
CA PHE A 48 10.89 -28.87 1.36
C PHE A 48 10.63 -28.30 -0.03
N SER A 49 9.60 -28.81 -0.72
CA SER A 49 9.20 -28.34 -2.05
C SER A 49 8.76 -26.87 -2.01
N PHE A 50 8.01 -26.47 -0.99
CA PHE A 50 7.56 -25.11 -0.79
C PHE A 50 8.72 -24.15 -0.52
N GLY A 51 9.65 -24.54 0.36
CA GLY A 51 10.87 -23.77 0.63
C GLY A 51 11.74 -23.59 -0.63
N THR A 52 11.85 -24.65 -1.46
CA THR A 52 12.60 -24.62 -2.71
C THR A 52 11.99 -23.65 -3.73
N VAL A 53 10.67 -23.65 -3.87
CA VAL A 53 9.96 -22.70 -4.75
C VAL A 53 10.12 -21.26 -4.26
N LEU A 54 10.04 -21.03 -2.95
CA LEU A 54 10.24 -19.70 -2.33
C LEU A 54 11.67 -19.19 -2.53
N ALA A 55 12.67 -20.00 -2.21
CA ALA A 55 14.08 -19.64 -2.36
C ALA A 55 14.46 -19.47 -3.85
N GLY A 56 14.06 -20.40 -4.72
CA GLY A 56 14.30 -20.31 -6.16
C GLY A 56 13.59 -19.13 -6.82
N GLY A 57 12.34 -18.87 -6.43
CA GLY A 57 11.55 -17.75 -6.92
C GLY A 57 12.16 -16.40 -6.54
N SER A 58 12.58 -16.25 -5.28
CA SER A 58 13.23 -15.03 -4.78
C SER A 58 14.54 -14.72 -5.51
N LEU A 59 15.39 -15.73 -5.75
CA LEU A 59 16.64 -15.59 -6.51
C LEU A 59 16.40 -15.20 -7.98
N ARG A 60 15.38 -15.77 -8.62
CA ARG A 60 15.04 -15.42 -10.01
C ARG A 60 14.57 -13.96 -10.12
N LEU A 61 13.76 -13.50 -9.17
CA LEU A 61 13.31 -12.11 -9.10
C LEU A 61 14.47 -11.15 -8.80
N TYR A 62 15.39 -11.53 -7.91
CA TYR A 62 16.59 -10.76 -7.62
C TYR A 62 17.44 -10.55 -8.87
N LYS A 63 17.73 -11.62 -9.63
CA LYS A 63 18.49 -11.52 -10.89
C LYS A 63 17.83 -10.58 -11.90
N ARG A 64 16.49 -10.66 -12.02
CA ARG A 64 15.73 -9.79 -12.94
C ARG A 64 15.81 -8.32 -12.54
N LEU A 65 15.72 -8.01 -11.25
CA LEU A 65 15.84 -6.64 -10.74
C LEU A 65 17.25 -6.07 -10.92
N VAL A 66 18.29 -6.86 -10.67
CA VAL A 66 19.67 -6.43 -10.89
C VAL A 66 19.90 -6.13 -12.38
N MET A 67 19.46 -7.02 -13.27
CA MET A 67 19.56 -6.82 -14.71
C MET A 67 18.81 -5.56 -15.17
N LEU A 68 17.61 -5.34 -14.65
CA LEU A 68 16.83 -4.13 -14.95
C LEU A 68 17.55 -2.87 -14.44
N SER A 69 18.12 -2.89 -13.23
CA SER A 69 18.86 -1.73 -12.71
C SER A 69 20.09 -1.40 -13.56
N VAL A 70 20.84 -2.41 -14.00
CA VAL A 70 22.03 -2.21 -14.84
C VAL A 70 21.65 -1.64 -16.21
N VAL A 71 20.59 -2.17 -16.85
CA VAL A 71 20.10 -1.64 -18.13
C VAL A 71 19.52 -0.24 -17.99
N THR A 72 18.87 0.06 -16.87
CA THR A 72 18.29 1.39 -16.63
C THR A 72 19.39 2.42 -16.37
N GLU A 73 20.41 2.08 -15.57
CA GLU A 73 21.57 2.94 -15.31
C GLU A 73 22.31 3.26 -16.63
N SER A 74 22.62 2.24 -17.44
CA SER A 74 23.31 2.42 -18.72
C SER A 74 22.47 3.26 -19.71
N ALA A 75 21.17 2.98 -19.83
CA ALA A 75 20.29 3.76 -20.70
C ALA A 75 20.11 5.20 -20.20
N PHE A 76 20.15 5.43 -18.89
CA PHE A 76 20.07 6.76 -18.30
C PHE A 76 21.37 7.54 -18.50
N GLU A 77 22.52 6.90 -18.38
CA GLU A 77 23.84 7.52 -18.58
C GLU A 77 24.06 7.90 -20.05
N ASP A 78 23.77 6.98 -20.98
CA ASP A 78 24.02 7.18 -22.42
C ASP A 78 23.03 8.14 -23.10
N VAL A 79 21.74 8.07 -22.76
CA VAL A 79 20.70 8.81 -23.49
C VAL A 79 20.23 10.04 -22.72
N ILE A 80 19.99 9.89 -21.42
CA ILE A 80 19.33 10.94 -20.63
C ILE A 80 20.38 11.93 -20.11
N TYR A 81 21.48 11.45 -19.52
CA TYR A 81 22.54 12.31 -18.99
C TYR A 81 23.26 13.09 -20.09
N ALA A 82 23.53 12.47 -21.25
CA ALA A 82 24.14 13.17 -22.39
C ALA A 82 23.27 14.33 -22.90
N ARG A 83 21.94 14.21 -22.84
CA ARG A 83 20.97 15.25 -23.26
C ARG A 83 20.69 16.28 -22.17
N LEU A 84 20.72 15.88 -20.90
CA LEU A 84 20.47 16.75 -19.75
C LEU A 84 21.70 17.51 -19.28
N ARG A 85 22.91 17.02 -19.54
CA ARG A 85 24.16 17.70 -19.19
C ARG A 85 24.23 19.16 -19.66
N PRO A 86 23.96 19.50 -20.94
CA PRO A 86 23.98 20.90 -21.37
C PRO A 86 22.93 21.75 -20.64
N VAL A 87 21.76 21.19 -20.34
CA VAL A 87 20.68 21.89 -19.61
C VAL A 87 21.04 22.09 -18.14
N LEU A 88 21.65 21.09 -17.50
CA LEU A 88 22.12 21.19 -16.11
C LEU A 88 23.27 22.19 -15.97
N GLU A 89 24.15 22.27 -16.97
CA GLU A 89 25.24 23.23 -17.02
C GLU A 89 24.69 24.65 -17.21
N GLU A 90 23.72 24.85 -18.09
CA GLU A 90 22.99 26.12 -18.28
C GLU A 90 22.21 26.55 -17.02
N ILE A 91 21.56 25.61 -16.32
CA ILE A 91 20.90 25.87 -15.04
C ILE A 91 21.93 26.18 -13.95
N ALA A 92 23.08 25.52 -13.92
CA ALA A 92 24.14 25.82 -12.96
C ALA A 92 24.70 27.24 -13.15
N TYR A 93 24.89 27.67 -14.40
CA TYR A 93 25.23 29.07 -14.74
C TYR A 93 24.12 30.05 -14.34
N GLY A 94 22.86 29.75 -14.66
CA GLY A 94 21.71 30.57 -14.25
C GLY A 94 21.52 30.62 -12.73
N THR A 95 21.87 29.55 -11.99
CA THR A 95 21.78 29.51 -10.52
C THR A 95 22.88 30.36 -9.88
N ALA A 96 24.05 30.50 -10.50
CA ALA A 96 25.08 31.43 -10.05
C ALA A 96 24.63 32.89 -10.16
N GLU A 97 23.98 33.26 -11.28
CA GLU A 97 23.38 34.59 -11.44
C GLU A 97 22.22 34.82 -10.46
N VAL A 98 21.36 33.81 -10.24
CA VAL A 98 20.27 33.88 -9.24
C VAL A 98 20.82 33.98 -7.83
N ASN A 99 21.99 33.41 -7.53
CA ASN A 99 22.63 33.54 -6.22
C ASN A 99 23.20 34.95 -6.01
N GLU A 100 23.69 35.61 -7.07
CA GLU A 100 24.06 37.03 -7.02
C GLU A 100 22.83 37.92 -6.82
N VAL A 101 21.69 37.59 -7.45
CA VAL A 101 20.42 38.29 -7.21
C VAL A 101 19.90 38.05 -5.80
N LYS A 102 19.98 36.82 -5.29
CA LYS A 102 19.58 36.44 -3.92
C LYS A 102 20.42 37.18 -2.88
N THR A 103 21.72 37.31 -3.08
CA THR A 103 22.58 38.08 -2.16
C THR A 103 22.26 39.58 -2.20
N ARG A 104 21.89 40.15 -3.37
CA ARG A 104 21.39 41.52 -3.45
C ARG A 104 20.04 41.70 -2.76
N ILE A 105 19.12 40.75 -2.89
CA ILE A 105 17.82 40.75 -2.20
C ILE A 105 18.01 40.63 -0.69
N VAL A 106 18.84 39.71 -0.19
CA VAL A 106 19.15 39.58 1.25
C VAL A 106 19.81 40.86 1.81
N ASN A 107 20.64 41.54 1.02
CA ASN A 107 21.20 42.84 1.41
C ASN A 107 20.18 43.98 1.38
N LEU A 108 19.15 43.90 0.52
CA LEU A 108 18.01 44.83 0.52
C LEU A 108 17.07 44.56 1.69
N GLU A 109 16.80 43.29 1.99
CA GLU A 109 16.00 42.82 3.12
C GLU A 109 16.65 43.24 4.45
N LYS A 110 17.96 43.10 4.61
CA LYS A 110 18.70 43.65 5.76
C LYS A 110 18.68 45.17 5.86
N LYS A 111 18.55 45.89 4.75
CA LYS A 111 18.39 47.36 4.76
C LYS A 111 16.94 47.74 5.09
N LEU A 112 15.98 46.92 4.69
CA LEU A 112 14.55 47.05 5.01
C LEU A 112 14.28 46.73 6.48
N GLU A 113 14.83 45.64 7.03
CA GLU A 113 14.79 45.30 8.46
C GLU A 113 15.41 46.41 9.30
N LYS A 114 16.52 47.03 8.85
CA LYS A 114 17.11 48.18 9.54
C LYS A 114 16.24 49.45 9.49
N MET A 115 15.37 49.59 8.48
CA MET A 115 14.40 50.69 8.41
C MET A 115 13.10 50.36 9.19
N GLU A 116 12.75 49.09 9.31
CA GLU A 116 11.58 48.59 10.03
C GLU A 116 11.81 48.49 11.55
N GLU A 117 13.05 48.16 11.98
CA GLU A 117 13.48 48.17 13.39
C GLU A 117 13.47 49.56 14.04
N GLU A 118 13.39 50.64 13.25
CA GLU A 118 13.29 52.02 13.78
C GLU A 118 11.83 52.49 13.92
N LEU A 119 10.83 51.73 13.46
CA LEU A 119 9.44 52.21 13.43
C LEU A 119 8.37 51.35 14.10
N VAL A 120 8.46 50.02 14.23
CA VAL A 120 7.41 49.28 14.95
C VAL A 120 7.92 47.97 15.58
N ARG A 121 7.85 47.88 16.92
CA ARG A 121 7.58 46.62 17.64
C ARG A 121 6.25 46.80 18.39
N PRO A 122 5.51 45.74 18.75
CA PRO A 122 5.48 44.34 18.27
C PRO A 122 4.04 43.91 17.91
N VAL A 123 3.82 42.66 17.47
CA VAL A 123 2.83 41.72 18.04
C VAL A 123 2.98 40.36 17.31
N GLU A 124 3.38 39.35 18.07
CA GLU A 124 3.30 37.93 17.71
C GLU A 124 1.85 37.50 17.53
N ILE A 125 1.54 36.81 16.43
CA ILE A 125 0.34 35.98 16.32
C ILE A 125 0.77 34.57 15.93
N SER A 126 0.67 33.67 16.90
CA SER A 126 0.80 32.23 16.77
C SER A 126 -0.37 31.66 15.96
N VAL A 127 -0.12 31.34 14.70
CA VAL A 127 -1.04 30.54 13.87
C VAL A 127 -0.84 29.06 14.22
N PRO A 128 -1.90 28.27 14.48
CA PRO A 128 -1.76 26.85 14.81
C PRO A 128 -1.26 26.04 13.60
N SER A 129 -0.32 25.14 13.88
CA SER A 129 0.45 24.29 12.96
C SER A 129 -0.36 23.63 11.81
N PRO A 130 0.04 23.81 10.54
CA PRO A 130 -0.48 23.09 9.36
C PRO A 130 -0.08 21.60 9.29
N GLU A 131 0.81 21.13 10.17
CA GLU A 131 1.50 19.84 10.01
C GLU A 131 0.56 18.65 10.23
N SER A 132 -0.47 18.80 11.07
CA SER A 132 -1.41 17.72 11.40
C SER A 132 -2.33 17.32 10.23
N ILE A 133 -2.68 18.25 9.35
CA ILE A 133 -3.54 18.00 8.17
C ILE A 133 -2.74 17.36 7.04
N VAL A 134 -1.47 17.76 6.87
CA VAL A 134 -0.58 17.22 5.85
C VAL A 134 -0.18 15.78 6.18
N LEU A 135 0.14 15.49 7.44
CA LEU A 135 0.49 14.14 7.92
C LEU A 135 -0.65 13.12 7.75
N ARG A 136 -1.91 13.53 7.95
CA ARG A 136 -3.07 12.63 7.75
C ARG A 136 -3.28 12.29 6.28
N LYS A 137 -3.10 13.26 5.38
CA LYS A 137 -3.20 13.04 3.92
C LYS A 137 -2.07 12.13 3.42
N THR A 138 -0.82 12.34 3.84
CA THR A 138 0.32 11.50 3.42
C THR A 138 0.21 10.07 3.93
N ALA A 139 -0.25 9.84 5.16
CA ALA A 139 -0.49 8.49 5.69
C ALA A 139 -1.53 7.72 4.87
N PHE A 140 -2.61 8.39 4.43
CA PHE A 140 -3.60 7.80 3.54
C PHE A 140 -3.00 7.39 2.19
N TYR A 141 -2.25 8.28 1.54
CA TYR A 141 -1.60 7.97 0.26
C TYR A 141 -0.65 6.78 0.37
N MET A 142 0.17 6.71 1.42
CA MET A 142 1.10 5.59 1.62
C MET A 142 0.35 4.26 1.80
N ARG A 143 -0.74 4.23 2.58
CA ARG A 143 -1.56 3.03 2.75
C ARG A 143 -2.22 2.60 1.43
N THR A 144 -2.73 3.55 0.65
CA THR A 144 -3.32 3.27 -0.67
C THR A 144 -2.29 2.67 -1.62
N VAL A 145 -1.06 3.18 -1.64
CA VAL A 145 0.03 2.63 -2.46
C VAL A 145 0.37 1.19 -2.05
N VAL A 146 0.42 0.89 -0.75
CA VAL A 146 0.68 -0.48 -0.26
C VAL A 146 -0.45 -1.43 -0.66
N VAL A 147 -1.71 -1.02 -0.52
CA VAL A 147 -2.87 -1.83 -0.96
C VAL A 147 -2.87 -2.03 -2.48
N ALA A 148 -2.51 -0.99 -3.25
CA ALA A 148 -2.37 -1.10 -4.70
C ALA A 148 -1.26 -2.08 -5.09
N MET A 149 -0.11 -2.07 -4.43
CA MET A 149 0.96 -3.05 -4.65
C MET A 149 0.49 -4.48 -4.37
N PHE A 150 -0.22 -4.68 -3.26
CA PHE A 150 -0.81 -5.98 -2.93
C PHE A 150 -1.85 -6.42 -3.98
N PHE A 151 -2.71 -5.51 -4.42
CA PHE A 151 -3.69 -5.74 -5.49
C PHE A 151 -3.00 -6.14 -6.81
N PHE A 152 -1.95 -5.42 -7.22
CA PHE A 152 -1.18 -5.77 -8.42
C PHE A 152 -0.52 -7.15 -8.27
N GLY A 153 0.05 -7.46 -7.11
CA GLY A 153 0.61 -8.77 -6.82
C GLY A 153 -0.43 -9.90 -6.91
N ALA A 154 -1.60 -9.71 -6.29
CA ALA A 154 -2.70 -10.66 -6.34
C ALA A 154 -3.26 -10.83 -7.76
N TYR A 155 -3.39 -9.73 -8.52
CA TYR A 155 -3.84 -9.79 -9.90
C TYR A 155 -2.82 -10.50 -10.81
N LEU A 156 -1.53 -10.20 -10.69
CA LEU A 156 -0.47 -10.91 -11.44
C LEU A 156 -0.41 -12.40 -11.08
N PHE A 157 -0.68 -12.76 -9.82
CA PHE A 157 -0.80 -14.15 -9.42
C PHE A 157 -1.96 -14.84 -10.15
N LEU A 158 -3.14 -14.21 -10.20
CA LEU A 158 -4.30 -14.73 -10.94
C LEU A 158 -4.09 -14.78 -12.45
N LEU A 159 -3.22 -13.93 -13.02
CA LEU A 159 -2.85 -14.02 -14.45
C LEU A 159 -2.01 -15.27 -14.77
N ASN A 160 -1.14 -15.69 -13.84
CA ASN A 160 -0.19 -16.78 -14.10
C ASN A 160 -0.73 -18.15 -13.70
N TYR A 161 -1.65 -18.22 -12.75
CA TYR A 161 -2.19 -19.47 -12.22
C TYR A 161 -3.68 -19.59 -12.54
N ASN A 162 -4.02 -20.56 -13.40
CA ASN A 162 -5.41 -20.90 -13.69
C ASN A 162 -5.95 -21.82 -12.59
N LEU A 163 -6.90 -21.32 -11.81
CA LEU A 163 -7.52 -22.03 -10.70
C LEU A 163 -8.99 -22.34 -11.04
N PRO A 164 -9.51 -23.51 -10.62
CA PRO A 164 -10.91 -23.88 -10.90
C PRO A 164 -11.93 -22.91 -10.29
N TYR A 165 -11.55 -22.14 -9.27
CA TYR A 165 -12.40 -21.16 -8.58
C TYR A 165 -12.11 -19.70 -8.99
N GLU A 166 -11.50 -19.49 -10.16
CA GLU A 166 -11.19 -18.17 -10.74
C GLU A 166 -12.29 -17.10 -10.57
N PRO A 167 -13.59 -17.36 -10.89
CA PRO A 167 -14.63 -16.35 -10.80
C PRO A 167 -14.80 -15.76 -9.39
N TYR A 168 -14.60 -16.58 -8.35
CA TYR A 168 -14.73 -16.15 -6.96
C TYR A 168 -13.47 -15.44 -6.47
N LEU A 169 -12.30 -15.80 -7.01
CA LEU A 169 -11.04 -15.14 -6.68
C LEU A 169 -11.00 -13.69 -7.18
N TYR A 170 -11.60 -13.40 -8.34
CA TYR A 170 -11.71 -12.02 -8.81
C TYR A 170 -12.54 -11.16 -7.85
N THR A 171 -13.60 -11.71 -7.27
CA THR A 171 -14.42 -11.01 -6.26
C THR A 171 -13.61 -10.58 -5.04
N LEU A 172 -12.62 -11.37 -4.62
CA LEU A 172 -11.74 -11.00 -3.49
C LEU A 172 -10.98 -9.69 -3.76
N LEU A 173 -10.64 -9.40 -5.02
CA LEU A 173 -9.98 -8.14 -5.38
C LEU A 173 -10.90 -6.93 -5.15
N TYR A 174 -12.20 -7.07 -5.41
CA TYR A 174 -13.18 -6.02 -5.12
C TYR A 174 -13.39 -5.86 -3.62
N ILE A 175 -13.47 -6.97 -2.89
CA ILE A 175 -13.61 -6.98 -1.43
C ILE A 175 -12.41 -6.29 -0.76
N LEU A 176 -11.19 -6.51 -1.28
CA LEU A 176 -9.98 -5.84 -0.80
C LEU A 176 -10.11 -4.31 -0.88
N TRP A 177 -10.51 -3.78 -2.05
CA TRP A 177 -10.71 -2.34 -2.24
C TRP A 177 -11.87 -1.79 -1.42
N TRP A 178 -12.97 -2.52 -1.34
CA TRP A 178 -14.09 -2.17 -0.49
C TRP A 178 -13.66 -2.06 0.97
N PHE A 179 -12.98 -3.08 1.51
CA PHE A 179 -12.54 -3.11 2.90
C PHE A 179 -11.59 -1.95 3.19
N PHE A 180 -10.65 -1.68 2.29
CA PHE A 180 -9.70 -0.58 2.42
C PHE A 180 -10.40 0.78 2.51
N VAL A 181 -11.29 1.09 1.56
CA VAL A 181 -12.02 2.37 1.53
C VAL A 181 -12.99 2.48 2.71
N THR A 182 -13.72 1.42 3.03
CA THR A 182 -14.67 1.39 4.17
C THR A 182 -13.95 1.66 5.49
N LYS A 183 -12.76 1.08 5.68
CA LYS A 183 -11.94 1.29 6.88
C LYS A 183 -11.42 2.71 6.97
N GLU A 184 -10.97 3.30 5.86
CA GLU A 184 -10.45 4.66 5.89
C GLU A 184 -11.53 5.69 6.25
N PHE A 185 -12.73 5.55 5.70
CA PHE A 185 -13.85 6.45 5.96
C PHE A 185 -14.73 6.01 7.15
N ASN A 186 -14.36 4.94 7.86
CA ASN A 186 -15.08 4.38 9.00
C ASN A 186 -16.58 4.05 8.73
N LEU A 187 -16.88 3.59 7.51
CA LEU A 187 -18.23 3.40 7.00
C LEU A 187 -18.87 2.05 7.39
N PHE A 188 -18.24 1.22 8.24
CA PHE A 188 -18.74 -0.11 8.58
C PHE A 188 -20.13 -0.13 9.23
N HIS A 189 -20.53 0.97 9.86
CA HIS A 189 -21.82 1.12 10.53
C HIS A 189 -22.97 1.48 9.58
N ARG A 190 -22.66 1.87 8.34
CA ARG A 190 -23.60 2.32 7.32
C ARG A 190 -24.06 1.15 6.47
N ILE A 191 -25.37 0.96 6.33
CA ILE A 191 -25.93 -0.08 5.46
C ILE A 191 -25.55 0.17 3.99
N GLU A 192 -25.38 1.44 3.62
CA GLU A 192 -25.01 1.90 2.29
C GLU A 192 -23.66 1.32 1.85
N ALA A 193 -22.68 1.21 2.77
CA ALA A 193 -21.40 0.59 2.47
C ALA A 193 -21.54 -0.91 2.16
N TRP A 194 -22.41 -1.62 2.88
CA TRP A 194 -22.68 -3.05 2.64
C TRP A 194 -23.44 -3.30 1.34
N VAL A 195 -24.34 -2.39 0.94
CA VAL A 195 -25.01 -2.46 -0.37
C VAL A 195 -23.99 -2.37 -1.49
N VAL A 196 -23.01 -1.46 -1.38
CA VAL A 196 -21.95 -1.32 -2.40
C VAL A 196 -21.06 -2.56 -2.49
N LEU A 197 -20.84 -3.28 -1.38
CA LEU A 197 -20.16 -4.59 -1.39
C LEU A 197 -20.97 -5.68 -2.07
N GLY A 198 -22.29 -5.67 -1.90
CA GLY A 198 -23.19 -6.67 -2.47
C GLY A 198 -23.14 -6.70 -4.00
N ILE A 199 -22.94 -5.55 -4.63
CA ILE A 199 -22.86 -5.41 -6.09
C ILE A 199 -21.76 -6.29 -6.68
N PRO A 200 -20.45 -6.12 -6.35
CA PRO A 200 -19.40 -6.96 -6.90
C PRO A 200 -19.52 -8.42 -6.44
N VAL A 201 -20.01 -8.70 -5.23
CA VAL A 201 -20.16 -10.08 -4.73
C VAL A 201 -21.14 -10.89 -5.57
N LEU A 202 -22.21 -10.27 -6.07
CA LEU A 202 -23.21 -10.94 -6.90
C LEU A 202 -22.84 -10.87 -8.39
N LEU A 203 -22.44 -9.69 -8.87
CA LEU A 203 -22.33 -9.40 -10.29
C LEU A 203 -21.01 -9.91 -10.87
N VAL A 204 -19.91 -9.87 -10.12
CA VAL A 204 -18.59 -10.28 -10.64
C VAL A 204 -18.54 -11.78 -10.92
N PRO A 205 -18.89 -12.71 -10.02
CA PRO A 205 -18.86 -14.14 -10.34
C PRO A 205 -19.73 -14.49 -11.55
N ALA A 206 -20.98 -14.00 -11.57
CA ALA A 206 -21.92 -14.24 -12.67
C ALA A 206 -21.40 -13.66 -14.00
N GLY A 207 -20.95 -12.41 -13.99
CA GLY A 207 -20.39 -11.74 -15.17
C GLY A 207 -19.16 -12.45 -15.70
N THR A 208 -18.29 -12.92 -14.80
CA THR A 208 -17.04 -13.60 -15.17
C THR A 208 -17.33 -14.93 -15.87
N ILE A 209 -18.31 -15.71 -15.38
CA ILE A 209 -18.71 -16.98 -16.02
C ILE A 209 -19.22 -16.73 -17.44
N ILE A 210 -20.08 -15.73 -17.63
CA ILE A 210 -20.65 -15.39 -18.94
C ILE A 210 -19.56 -14.87 -19.88
N LEU A 211 -18.74 -13.93 -19.42
CA LEU A 211 -17.66 -13.32 -20.21
C LEU A 211 -16.59 -14.35 -20.59
N ARG A 212 -16.26 -15.29 -19.70
CA ARG A 212 -15.33 -16.38 -20.00
C ARG A 212 -15.81 -17.21 -21.19
N ALA A 213 -17.11 -17.45 -21.29
CA ALA A 213 -17.70 -18.22 -22.38
C ALA A 213 -17.74 -17.46 -23.72
N THR A 214 -17.80 -16.12 -23.70
CA THR A 214 -17.98 -15.31 -24.92
C THR A 214 -16.67 -14.79 -25.51
N ILE A 215 -15.78 -14.22 -24.70
CA ILE A 215 -14.57 -13.52 -25.16
C ILE A 215 -13.28 -14.28 -24.85
N GLY A 216 -13.34 -15.35 -24.05
CA GLY A 216 -12.17 -16.12 -23.62
C GLY A 216 -11.43 -15.49 -22.43
N LEU A 217 -10.36 -16.17 -21.99
CA LEU A 217 -9.70 -15.89 -20.70
C LEU A 217 -8.89 -14.59 -20.68
N VAL A 218 -8.10 -14.33 -21.73
CA VAL A 218 -7.18 -13.19 -21.79
C VAL A 218 -7.90 -11.83 -21.75
N PRO A 219 -8.92 -11.56 -22.62
CA PRO A 219 -9.62 -10.28 -22.57
C PRO A 219 -10.50 -10.14 -21.33
N LEU A 220 -11.02 -11.25 -20.79
CA LEU A 220 -11.74 -11.27 -19.51
C LEU A 220 -10.85 -10.74 -18.38
N MET A 221 -9.61 -11.20 -18.27
CA MET A 221 -8.69 -10.75 -17.21
C MET A 221 -8.43 -9.25 -17.29
N GLY A 222 -8.17 -8.73 -18.50
CA GLY A 222 -8.00 -7.28 -18.72
C GLY A 222 -9.25 -6.47 -18.35
N LEU A 223 -10.44 -7.00 -18.65
CA LEU A 223 -11.71 -6.37 -18.31
C LEU A 223 -11.90 -6.32 -16.78
N ILE A 224 -11.64 -7.42 -16.08
CA ILE A 224 -11.73 -7.50 -14.62
C ILE A 224 -10.79 -6.48 -13.97
N PHE A 225 -9.55 -6.36 -14.45
CA PHE A 225 -8.62 -5.35 -13.93
C PHE A 225 -9.19 -3.93 -14.05
N LEU A 226 -9.68 -3.58 -15.23
CA LEU A 226 -10.24 -2.27 -15.51
C LEU A 226 -11.47 -2.00 -14.62
N THR A 227 -12.36 -2.96 -14.48
CA THR A 227 -13.58 -2.80 -13.66
C THR A 227 -13.28 -2.74 -12.17
N VAL A 228 -12.25 -3.44 -11.65
CA VAL A 228 -11.83 -3.28 -10.24
C VAL A 228 -11.31 -1.87 -9.98
N VAL A 229 -10.45 -1.36 -10.86
CA VAL A 229 -9.88 0.00 -10.72
C VAL A 229 -11.00 1.04 -10.80
N LEU A 230 -11.92 0.89 -11.75
CA LEU A 230 -13.08 1.76 -11.89
C LEU A 230 -13.98 1.70 -10.64
N TYR A 231 -14.26 0.49 -10.13
CA TYR A 231 -15.02 0.29 -8.91
C TYR A 231 -14.36 0.96 -7.71
N ALA A 232 -13.06 0.77 -7.50
CA ALA A 232 -12.32 1.38 -6.40
C ALA A 232 -12.38 2.92 -6.46
N TYR A 233 -12.26 3.50 -7.65
CA TYR A 233 -12.35 4.94 -7.88
C TYR A 233 -13.76 5.47 -7.59
N LEU A 234 -14.80 4.84 -8.14
CA LEU A 234 -16.19 5.24 -7.91
C LEU A 234 -16.59 5.09 -6.44
N TYR A 235 -16.19 4.00 -5.80
CA TYR A 235 -16.47 3.77 -4.40
C TYR A 235 -15.74 4.79 -3.51
N TYR A 236 -14.51 5.16 -3.85
CA TYR A 236 -13.79 6.22 -3.15
C TYR A 236 -14.53 7.57 -3.22
N LEU A 237 -15.02 7.96 -4.40
CA LEU A 237 -15.80 9.19 -4.56
C LEU A 237 -17.08 9.15 -3.72
N TYR A 238 -17.79 8.02 -3.75
CA TYR A 238 -19.03 7.83 -2.98
C TYR A 238 -18.79 7.81 -1.47
N ALA A 239 -17.72 7.16 -1.01
CA ALA A 239 -17.33 7.15 0.40
C ALA A 239 -16.95 8.56 0.88
N LYS A 240 -16.28 9.34 0.03
CA LYS A 240 -15.96 10.74 0.31
C LYS A 240 -17.23 11.57 0.50
N THR A 241 -18.23 11.47 -0.39
CA THR A 241 -19.49 12.21 -0.25
C THR A 241 -20.24 11.84 1.02
N LEU A 242 -20.30 10.55 1.37
CA LEU A 242 -20.94 10.07 2.61
C LEU A 242 -20.23 10.58 3.87
N SER A 243 -18.89 10.66 3.85
CA SER A 243 -18.12 11.16 4.99
C SER A 243 -18.34 12.65 5.25
N VAL A 244 -18.55 13.45 4.20
CA VAL A 244 -18.85 14.88 4.33
C VAL A 244 -20.23 15.09 4.95
N GLU A 245 -21.23 14.32 4.50
CA GLU A 245 -22.58 14.35 5.05
C GLU A 245 -22.61 13.95 6.55
N GLU A 246 -21.73 13.04 6.97
CA GLU A 246 -21.60 12.65 8.38
C GLU A 246 -21.03 13.77 9.25
N VAL A 247 -19.99 14.47 8.78
CA VAL A 247 -19.43 15.63 9.49
C VAL A 247 -20.49 16.72 9.67
N GLU A 248 -21.31 16.95 8.63
CA GLU A 248 -22.39 17.94 8.66
C GLU A 248 -23.55 17.55 9.60
N LYS A 249 -23.93 16.27 9.62
CA LYS A 249 -24.94 15.75 10.56
C LYS A 249 -24.45 15.78 12.01
N VAL A 250 -23.16 15.56 12.25
CA VAL A 250 -22.56 15.64 13.59
C VAL A 250 -22.47 17.10 14.06
N SER A 251 -22.17 18.06 13.17
CA SER A 251 -22.13 19.47 13.54
C SER A 251 -23.51 20.09 13.78
N THR A 252 -24.57 19.58 13.13
CA THR A 252 -25.94 20.09 13.27
C THR A 252 -26.71 19.48 14.46
N ASN A 253 -26.47 18.21 14.80
CA ASN A 253 -27.26 17.52 15.85
C ASN A 253 -26.60 17.45 17.24
N GLY A 254 -25.38 17.94 17.45
CA GLY A 254 -24.74 18.07 18.77
C GLY A 254 -24.53 16.77 19.58
N TYR A 255 -25.07 15.63 19.13
CA TYR A 255 -24.96 14.35 19.79
C TYR A 255 -23.76 13.58 19.25
N ARG A 256 -22.65 13.69 19.99
CA ARG A 256 -21.52 12.78 19.93
C ARG A 256 -22.01 11.38 20.35
N ARG A 257 -22.53 10.62 19.39
CA ARG A 257 -22.82 9.18 19.58
C ARG A 257 -21.47 8.51 19.78
N GLU A 258 -21.10 8.25 21.04
CA GLU A 258 -19.88 7.51 21.34
C GLU A 258 -19.90 6.20 20.55
N ASN A 259 -18.86 5.99 19.74
CA ASN A 259 -18.66 4.83 18.88
C ASN A 259 -19.06 3.56 19.65
N PHE A 260 -20.13 2.89 19.25
CA PHE A 260 -20.63 1.68 19.91
C PHE A 260 -19.53 0.61 20.04
N LEU A 261 -18.67 0.49 19.03
CA LEU A 261 -17.49 -0.38 19.07
C LEU A 261 -16.41 0.09 20.04
N TYR A 262 -16.22 1.39 20.22
CA TYR A 262 -15.25 1.96 21.17
C TYR A 262 -15.76 1.85 22.61
N ALA A 263 -17.07 2.03 22.83
CA ALA A 263 -17.71 1.78 24.12
C ALA A 263 -17.60 0.29 24.49
N LYS A 264 -17.88 -0.61 23.53
CA LYS A 264 -17.80 -2.06 23.76
C LYS A 264 -16.37 -2.55 23.97
N THR A 265 -15.37 -2.05 23.23
CA THR A 265 -13.95 -2.40 23.47
C THR A 265 -13.41 -1.81 24.77
N LYS A 266 -13.80 -0.58 25.12
CA LYS A 266 -13.46 0.03 26.42
C LYS A 266 -14.05 -0.74 27.59
N GLU A 267 -15.29 -1.20 27.48
CA GLU A 267 -15.94 -2.03 28.51
C GLU A 267 -15.27 -3.41 28.64
N THR A 268 -14.85 -4.01 27.51
CA THR A 268 -14.14 -5.29 27.50
C THR A 268 -12.73 -5.17 28.09
N CYS A 269 -12.00 -4.11 27.76
CA CYS A 269 -10.70 -3.79 28.37
C CYS A 269 -10.82 -3.52 29.87
N ARG A 270 -11.88 -2.82 30.31
CA ARG A 270 -12.11 -2.56 31.73
C ARG A 270 -12.35 -3.86 32.51
N LYS A 271 -13.18 -4.77 31.98
CA LYS A 271 -13.41 -6.09 32.58
C LYS A 271 -12.14 -6.95 32.66
N LEU A 272 -11.29 -6.90 31.63
CA LEU A 272 -9.99 -7.57 31.65
C LEU A 272 -9.04 -6.99 32.71
N VAL A 273 -8.98 -5.67 32.84
CA VAL A 273 -8.12 -5.01 33.84
C VAL A 273 -8.61 -5.26 35.27
N GLU A 274 -9.92 -5.30 35.50
CA GLU A 274 -10.51 -5.65 36.80
C GLU A 274 -10.27 -7.12 37.15
N TRP A 275 -10.31 -8.03 36.15
CA TRP A 275 -9.95 -9.44 36.34
C TRP A 275 -8.47 -9.62 36.71
N PHE A 276 -7.56 -8.88 36.07
CA PHE A 276 -6.12 -8.91 36.38
C PHE A 276 -5.73 -8.28 37.72
N ARG A 277 -6.60 -7.46 38.33
CA ARG A 277 -6.37 -6.86 39.67
C ARG A 277 -6.91 -7.70 40.82
N GLY A 278 -7.74 -8.71 40.54
CA GLY A 278 -8.33 -9.60 41.54
C GLY A 278 -7.61 -10.94 41.71
N LEU A 279 -6.48 -11.13 41.02
CA LEU A 279 -5.59 -12.29 41.06
C LEU A 279 -4.25 -11.87 41.68
#